data_AF-A0A533UF74-F1
#
_entry.id   AF-A0A533UF74-F1
#
_cell.length_a   1.000
_cell.length_b   1.000
_cell.length_c   1.000
_cell.angle_alpha   90.00
_cell.angle_beta   90.00
_cell.angle_gamma   90.00
#
_symmetry.space_group_name_H-M   'P 1'
#
loop_
_entity.id
_entity.type
_entity.pdbx_description
1 polymer ?
#
loop_
_entity_poly.entity_id
_entity_poly.type
_entity_poly.pdbx_seq_one_letter_code
_entity_poly.pdbx_strand_id
1 'polypeptide(L)'
;MKTKIITFSLVFIMLLLVMYSISFTPKSASAHISKVFGNYSVEIGWANEPAFAGLMNNIQVIVKKGNVDNGTSITDALAKMQISVKYGTISKQLDFVPSDVAGLYFSP
;
A
#
# COMPACT_ATOMS: atom_id res chain seq x y z
N MET A 1 0.02 -46.05 -29.46
CA MET A 1 -0.99 -45.64 -28.44
C MET A 1 -0.32 -45.17 -27.14
N LYS A 2 0.59 -45.96 -26.54
CA LYS A 2 1.31 -45.60 -25.30
C LYS A 2 2.09 -44.27 -25.38
N THR A 3 2.80 -44.01 -26.48
CA THR A 3 3.56 -42.76 -26.66
C THR A 3 2.67 -41.52 -26.68
N LYS A 4 1.51 -41.59 -27.34
CA LYS A 4 0.53 -40.48 -27.37
C LYS A 4 -0.07 -40.21 -25.98
N ILE A 5 -0.31 -41.25 -25.19
CA ILE A 5 -0.80 -41.12 -23.80
C ILE A 5 0.28 -40.46 -22.93
N ILE A 6 1.54 -40.88 -23.05
CA ILE A 6 2.65 -40.28 -22.30
C ILE A 6 2.84 -38.80 -22.67
N THR A 7 2.81 -38.46 -23.96
CA THR A 7 2.92 -37.06 -24.41
C THR A 7 1.75 -36.22 -23.90
N PHE A 8 0.53 -36.74 -23.96
CA PHE A 8 -0.66 -36.05 -23.45
C PHE A 8 -0.55 -35.78 -21.94
N SER A 9 -0.14 -36.79 -21.16
CA SER A 9 0.06 -36.64 -19.72
C SER A 9 1.13 -35.60 -19.37
N LEU A 10 2.24 -35.58 -20.12
CA LEU A 10 3.31 -34.58 -19.92
C LEU A 10 2.84 -33.16 -20.19
N VAL A 11 2.10 -32.94 -21.29
CA VAL A 11 1.53 -31.62 -21.62
C VAL A 11 0.53 -31.19 -20.55
N PHE A 12 -0.30 -32.11 -20.06
CA PHE A 12 -1.27 -31.82 -19.01
C PHE A 12 -0.60 -31.44 -17.68
N ILE A 13 0.44 -32.17 -17.26
CA ILE A 13 1.23 -31.85 -16.06
C ILE A 13 1.91 -30.49 -16.20
N MET A 14 2.49 -30.21 -17.38
CA MET A 14 3.12 -28.91 -17.65
C MET A 14 2.11 -27.77 -17.60
N LEU A 15 0.89 -27.97 -18.10
CA LEU A 15 -0.18 -26.97 -18.02
C LEU A 15 -0.60 -26.70 -16.56
N LEU A 16 -0.72 -27.74 -15.74
CA LEU A 16 -1.03 -27.61 -14.31
C LEU A 16 0.07 -26.84 -13.56
N LEU A 17 1.34 -27.11 -13.85
CA LEU A 17 2.48 -26.40 -13.26
C LEU A 17 2.49 -24.91 -13.64
N VAL A 18 2.20 -24.59 -14.91
CA VAL A 18 2.07 -23.21 -15.36
C VAL A 18 0.91 -22.51 -14.64
N MET A 19 -0.26 -23.14 -14.55
CA MET A 19 -1.43 -22.57 -13.85
C MET A 19 -1.13 -22.32 -12.36
N TYR A 20 -0.44 -23.26 -11.69
CA TYR A 20 -0.02 -23.12 -10.30
C TYR A 20 0.94 -21.95 -10.08
N SER A 21 1.87 -21.71 -11.02
CA SER A 21 2.86 -20.63 -10.91
C SER A 21 2.24 -19.22 -10.96
N ILE A 22 1.09 -19.04 -11.63
CA ILE A 22 0.41 -17.73 -11.74
C ILE A 22 -0.08 -17.25 -10.37
N SER A 23 -0.44 -18.17 -9.47
CA SER A 23 -0.86 -17.86 -8.09
C SER A 23 0.25 -17.27 -7.22
N PHE A 24 1.52 -17.44 -7.61
CA PHE A 24 2.69 -16.91 -6.88
C PHE A 24 3.25 -15.62 -7.48
N THR A 25 2.55 -15.02 -8.44
CA THR A 25 2.95 -13.69 -8.93
C THR A 25 2.82 -12.68 -7.78
N PRO A 26 3.91 -12.00 -7.37
CA PRO A 26 3.83 -10.97 -6.35
C PRO A 26 2.95 -9.85 -6.91
N LYS A 27 1.74 -9.71 -6.39
CA LYS A 27 0.91 -8.54 -6.69
C LYS A 27 1.59 -7.34 -6.05
N SER A 28 1.70 -6.23 -6.76
CA SER A 28 2.08 -4.95 -6.16
C SER A 28 1.04 -4.60 -5.10
N ALA A 29 1.36 -4.88 -3.85
CA ALA A 29 0.65 -4.32 -2.71
C ALA A 29 1.23 -2.93 -2.50
N SER A 30 0.68 -1.92 -3.18
CA SER A 30 0.88 -0.54 -2.74
C SER A 30 0.11 -0.41 -1.43
N ALA A 31 0.83 -0.50 -0.31
CA ALA A 31 0.25 -0.22 1.00
C ALA A 31 -0.14 1.25 1.14
N HIS A 32 0.36 2.11 0.24
CA HIS A 32 0.03 3.51 0.19
C HIS A 32 -0.93 3.85 -0.95
N ILE A 33 -1.85 4.76 -0.66
CA ILE A 33 -2.75 5.38 -1.63
C ILE A 33 -2.27 6.81 -1.82
N SER A 34 -2.00 7.15 -3.07
CA SER A 34 -1.55 8.48 -3.47
C SER A 34 -2.66 9.27 -4.15
N LYS A 35 -2.87 10.51 -3.70
CA LYS A 35 -3.89 11.43 -4.24
C LYS A 35 -3.30 12.81 -4.49
N VAL A 36 -3.67 13.40 -5.62
CA VAL A 36 -3.24 14.75 -6.02
C VAL A 36 -4.36 15.75 -5.75
N PHE A 37 -4.01 16.86 -5.10
CA PHE A 37 -4.86 18.01 -4.82
C PHE A 37 -4.20 19.28 -5.37
N GLY A 38 -4.57 19.68 -6.59
CA GLY A 38 -3.90 20.80 -7.26
C GLY A 38 -2.41 20.51 -7.47
N ASN A 39 -1.54 21.36 -6.92
CA ASN A 39 -0.07 21.19 -6.96
C ASN A 39 0.48 20.47 -5.71
N TYR A 40 -0.36 19.74 -4.98
CA TYR A 40 0.03 18.97 -3.82
C TYR A 40 -0.27 17.50 -4.04
N SER A 41 0.58 16.64 -3.50
CA SER A 41 0.34 15.21 -3.44
C SER A 41 0.33 14.77 -1.98
N VAL A 42 -0.60 13.86 -1.68
CA VAL A 42 -0.77 13.25 -0.38
C VAL A 42 -0.73 11.75 -0.57
N GLU A 43 0.21 11.10 0.10
CA GLU A 43 0.33 9.65 0.14
C GLU A 43 0.00 9.16 1.54
N ILE A 44 -0.87 8.14 1.65
CA ILE A 44 -1.39 7.65 2.93
C ILE A 44 -1.26 6.14 2.98
N GLY A 45 -0.74 5.59 4.08
CA GLY A 45 -0.77 4.15 4.30
C GLY A 45 -0.25 3.73 5.66
N TRP A 46 0.37 2.55 5.72
CA TRP A 46 0.87 1.96 6.96
C TRP A 46 2.36 2.23 7.15
N ALA A 47 2.78 2.49 8.39
CA ALA A 47 4.20 2.67 8.71
C ALA A 47 5.00 1.37 8.62
N ASN A 48 4.42 0.26 9.11
CA ASN A 48 5.02 -1.07 9.03
C ASN A 48 4.29 -1.91 7.99
N GLU A 49 5.04 -2.48 7.05
CA GLU A 49 4.50 -3.25 5.93
C GLU A 49 5.07 -4.68 5.86
N PRO A 50 4.24 -5.68 5.51
CA PRO A 50 2.81 -5.58 5.23
C PRO A 50 1.98 -5.42 6.52
N ALA A 51 0.81 -4.79 6.42
CA ALA A 51 -0.07 -4.61 7.56
C ALA A 51 -0.76 -5.93 7.94
N PHE A 52 -0.59 -6.38 9.18
CA PHE A 52 -1.21 -7.59 9.72
C PHE A 52 -2.30 -7.26 10.73
N ALA A 53 -3.44 -7.95 10.64
CA ALA A 53 -4.50 -7.85 11.63
C ALA A 53 -4.00 -8.34 13.01
N GLY A 54 -4.35 -7.62 14.07
CA GLY A 54 -3.96 -7.96 15.44
C GLY A 54 -2.57 -7.47 15.86
N LEU A 55 -1.79 -6.89 14.94
CA LEU A 55 -0.53 -6.21 15.28
C LEU A 55 -0.75 -4.69 15.29
N MET A 56 -0.16 -4.01 16.27
CA MET A 56 -0.21 -2.55 16.36
C MET A 56 0.61 -1.94 15.21
N ASN A 57 0.07 -0.89 14.60
CA ASN A 57 0.68 -0.18 13.48
C ASN A 57 0.24 1.28 13.50
N ASN A 58 1.00 2.13 12.81
CA ASN A 58 0.73 3.56 12.72
C ASN A 58 0.23 3.89 11.31
N ILE A 59 -0.69 4.85 11.23
CA ILE A 59 -1.04 5.45 9.96
C ILE A 59 0.05 6.47 9.62
N GLN A 60 0.59 6.39 8.41
CA GLN A 60 1.52 7.36 7.88
C GLN A 60 0.87 8.22 6.82
N VAL A 61 1.23 9.51 6.81
CA VAL A 61 0.84 10.46 5.78
C VAL A 61 2.09 11.21 5.31
N ILE A 62 2.28 11.29 4.00
CA ILE A 62 3.33 12.09 3.37
C ILE A 62 2.65 13.19 2.56
N VAL A 63 3.08 14.44 2.77
CA VAL A 63 2.58 15.58 2.00
C VAL A 63 3.72 16.27 1.27
N LYS A 64 3.59 16.39 -0.06
CA LYS A 64 4.56 17.04 -0.94
C LYS A 64 3.89 18.07 -1.84
N LYS A 65 4.65 19.09 -2.26
CA LYS A 65 4.31 19.99 -3.36
C LYS A 65 4.86 19.41 -4.67
N GLY A 66 3.99 19.17 -5.64
CA GLY A 66 4.31 18.49 -6.91
C GLY A 66 4.00 16.99 -6.87
N ASN A 67 4.80 16.18 -7.56
CA ASN A 67 4.64 14.72 -7.62
C ASN A 67 5.04 14.07 -6.27
N VAL A 68 4.42 12.95 -5.91
CA VAL A 68 4.78 12.09 -4.76
C VAL A 68 6.24 11.65 -4.81
N ASP A 69 6.77 11.29 -5.98
CA ASP A 69 8.13 10.75 -6.06
C ASP A 69 9.19 11.84 -5.87
N ASN A 70 9.03 12.96 -6.59
CA ASN A 70 10.07 13.99 -6.77
C ASN A 70 9.66 15.38 -6.26
N GLY A 71 8.53 15.50 -5.56
CA GLY A 71 8.02 16.76 -5.03
C GLY A 71 8.78 17.26 -3.80
N THR A 72 8.52 18.51 -3.41
CA THR A 72 9.12 19.13 -2.23
C THR A 72 8.29 18.82 -0.99
N SER A 73 8.89 18.23 0.04
CA SER A 73 8.22 17.94 1.31
C SER A 73 7.70 19.20 2.03
N ILE A 74 6.54 19.08 2.68
CA ILE A 74 5.92 20.16 3.46
C ILE A 74 5.82 19.73 4.92
N THR A 75 6.54 20.41 5.82
CA THR A 75 6.75 20.01 7.22
C THR A 75 5.66 20.46 8.20
N ASP A 76 4.76 21.34 7.79
CA ASP A 76 3.64 21.86 8.59
C ASP A 76 2.26 21.62 7.96
N ALA A 77 2.19 20.75 6.94
CA ALA A 77 0.99 20.51 6.15
C ALA A 77 -0.23 20.09 6.99
N LEU A 78 -0.02 19.30 8.04
CA LEU A 78 -1.09 18.77 8.89
C LEU A 78 -1.33 19.61 10.17
N ALA A 79 -0.53 20.65 10.42
CA ALA A 79 -0.49 21.35 11.72
C ALA A 79 -1.83 21.97 12.15
N LYS A 80 -2.75 22.21 11.22
CA LYS A 80 -4.08 22.78 11.48
C LYS A 80 -5.22 21.93 10.91
N MET A 81 -4.95 20.67 10.63
CA MET A 81 -5.94 19.75 10.09
C MET A 81 -6.59 18.94 11.22
N GLN A 82 -7.90 18.75 11.12
CA GLN A 82 -8.61 17.72 11.88
C GLN A 82 -8.81 16.52 10.95
N ILE A 83 -8.23 15.38 11.34
CA ILE A 83 -8.23 14.18 10.51
C ILE A 83 -8.93 13.07 11.27
N SER A 84 -9.79 12.32 10.58
CA SER A 84 -10.48 11.18 11.16
C SER A 84 -10.50 10.01 10.18
N VAL A 85 -10.36 8.80 10.69
CA VAL A 85 -10.61 7.57 9.93
C VAL A 85 -12.00 7.04 10.26
N LYS A 86 -12.69 6.54 9.24
CA LYS A 86 -14.03 5.95 9.37
C LYS A 86 -14.05 4.55 8.79
N TYR A 87 -14.61 3.61 9.53
CA TYR A 87 -14.89 2.24 9.07
C TYR A 87 -16.29 1.83 9.52
N GLY A 88 -17.20 1.63 8.56
CA GLY A 88 -18.61 1.41 8.85
C GLY A 88 -19.22 2.58 9.63
N THR A 89 -19.74 2.30 10.82
CA THR A 89 -20.31 3.30 11.74
C THR A 89 -19.30 3.88 12.73
N ILE A 90 -18.08 3.34 12.78
CA ILE A 90 -17.04 3.76 13.72
C ILE A 90 -16.23 4.90 13.08
N SER A 91 -16.02 5.97 13.84
CA SER A 91 -15.14 7.09 13.49
C SER A 91 -14.13 7.31 14.60
N LYS A 92 -12.85 7.46 14.26
CA LYS A 92 -11.76 7.77 15.19
C LYS A 92 -11.03 9.01 14.69
N GLN A 93 -10.90 10.04 15.53
CA GLN A 93 -9.99 11.16 15.23
C GLN A 93 -8.55 10.70 15.39
N LEU A 94 -7.69 11.18 14.50
CA LEU A 94 -6.27 10.84 14.45
C LEU A 94 -5.46 12.10 14.72
N ASP A 95 -4.53 11.98 15.66
CA ASP A 95 -3.57 13.02 15.95
C ASP A 95 -2.27 12.69 15.22
N PHE A 96 -1.84 13.59 14.35
CA PHE A 96 -0.62 13.41 13.59
C PHE A 96 0.53 14.22 14.19
N VAL A 97 1.66 13.54 14.38
CA VAL A 97 2.92 14.16 14.74
C VAL A 97 3.89 14.10 13.56
N PRO A 98 4.66 15.18 13.30
CA PRO A 98 5.72 15.13 12.30
C PRO A 98 6.82 14.15 12.73
N SER A 99 7.42 13.47 11.75
CA SER A 99 8.59 12.63 11.95
C SER A 99 9.89 13.39 11.70
N ASP A 100 11.04 12.71 11.90
CA ASP A 100 12.36 13.24 11.54
C ASP A 100 12.55 13.35 10.01
N VAL A 101 11.69 12.69 9.21
CA VAL A 101 11.68 12.81 7.76
C VAL A 101 10.73 13.94 7.35
N ALA A 102 11.27 14.92 6.63
CA ALA A 102 10.50 16.10 6.22
C ALA A 102 9.23 15.71 5.44
N GLY A 103 8.09 16.21 5.90
CA GLY A 103 6.77 16.00 5.27
C GLY A 103 6.14 14.64 5.53
N LEU A 104 6.76 13.79 6.35
CA LEU A 104 6.19 12.53 6.85
C LEU A 104 5.62 12.72 8.25
N TYR A 105 4.42 12.22 8.46
CA TYR A 105 3.67 12.30 9.72
C TYR A 105 3.15 10.93 10.12
N PHE A 106 3.06 10.67 11.42
CA PHE A 106 2.50 9.43 11.97
C PHE A 106 1.35 9.73 12.94
N SER A 107 0.33 8.88 12.91
CA SER A 107 -0.65 8.75 13.99
C SER A 107 -0.46 7.40 14.68
N PRO A 108 -0.11 7.38 15.98
CA PRO A 108 -0.07 6.16 16.78
C PRO A 108 -1.47 5.58 17.09
#